data_AF-A0A0B8X0N9-F1
#
_entry.id   AF-A0A0B8X0N9-F1
#
_cell.length_a   1.000
_cell.length_b   1.000
_cell.length_c   1.000
_cell.angle_alpha   90.00
_cell.angle_beta   90.00
_cell.angle_gamma   90.00
#
_symmetry.space_group_name_H-M   'P 1'
#
loop_
_entity.id
_entity.type
_entity.pdbx_description
1 polymer ?
#
loop_
_entity_poly.entity_id
_entity_poly.type
_entity_poly.pdbx_seq_one_letter_code
_entity_poly.pdbx_strand_id
1 'polypeptide(L)' 'MLFTLQNGPVKEVGVNGCQVVDMIAVAKHIIEKLNEKFPSSYNEDTIKALGDALDFQEMRTLDRKRREVEGLSKA' A
#
# COMPACT_ATOMS: atom_id res chain seq x y z
N MET A 1 -5.18 -19.68 -10.85
CA MET A 1 -5.08 -18.95 -9.57
C MET A 1 -5.81 -17.63 -9.73
N LEU A 2 -6.79 -17.34 -8.87
CA LEU A 2 -7.46 -16.04 -8.85
C LEU A 2 -6.66 -15.13 -7.89
N PHE A 3 -6.26 -13.95 -8.34
CA PHE A 3 -5.68 -12.94 -7.45
C PHE A 3 -6.79 -12.36 -6.58
N THR A 4 -6.60 -12.36 -5.26
CA THR A 4 -7.57 -11.81 -4.30
C THR A 4 -6.94 -10.67 -3.51
N LEU A 5 -7.73 -9.62 -3.28
CA LEU A 5 -7.39 -8.56 -2.34
C LEU A 5 -7.78 -8.97 -0.94
N GLN A 6 -7.05 -8.45 0.04
CA GLN A 6 -7.42 -8.59 1.44
C GLN A 6 -8.85 -8.07 1.65
N ASN A 7 -9.71 -8.93 2.18
CA ASN A 7 -11.10 -8.63 2.45
C ASN A 7 -11.34 -8.57 3.96
N GLY A 8 -11.26 -7.36 4.52
CA GLY A 8 -11.44 -7.08 5.94
C GLY A 8 -10.12 -6.97 6.73
N PRO A 9 -10.15 -6.45 7.97
CA PRO A 9 -8.96 -6.32 8.82
C PRO A 9 -8.31 -7.66 9.12
N VAL A 10 -6.97 -7.74 9.03
CA VAL A 10 -6.23 -9.00 9.28
C VAL A 10 -6.51 -9.60 10.66
N LYS A 11 -6.80 -8.77 11.67
CA LYS A 11 -7.16 -9.29 13.00
C LYS A 11 -8.54 -9.97 13.07
N GLU A 12 -9.46 -9.64 12.16
CA GLU A 12 -10.82 -10.19 12.14
C GLU A 12 -10.93 -11.41 11.22
N VAL A 13 -10.28 -11.35 10.05
CA VAL A 13 -10.45 -12.34 8.98
C VAL A 13 -9.17 -13.13 8.68
N GLY A 14 -8.07 -12.86 9.39
CA GLY A 14 -6.74 -13.36 9.05
C GLY A 14 -6.20 -12.75 7.75
N VAL A 15 -5.11 -13.31 7.23
CA VAL A 15 -4.57 -12.94 5.93
C VAL A 15 -5.29 -13.76 4.86
N ASN A 16 -6.10 -13.12 4.02
CA ASN A 16 -6.93 -13.78 2.99
C ASN A 16 -6.73 -13.23 1.57
N GLY A 17 -5.82 -12.26 1.41
CA GLY A 17 -5.45 -11.70 0.11
C GLY A 17 -4.30 -10.70 0.22
N CYS A 18 -3.95 -10.11 -0.92
CA CYS A 18 -2.91 -9.09 -1.03
C CYS A 18 -3.38 -7.78 -0.38
N GLN A 19 -2.51 -7.13 0.41
CA GLN A 19 -2.85 -5.81 0.96
C GLN A 19 -2.76 -4.77 -0.16
N VAL A 20 -3.63 -3.76 -0.11
CA VAL A 20 -3.57 -2.63 -1.05
C VAL A 20 -2.20 -1.95 -1.01
N VAL A 21 -1.57 -1.86 0.18
CA VAL A 21 -0.24 -1.27 0.33
C VAL A 21 0.84 -2.05 -0.44
N ASP A 22 0.71 -3.39 -0.51
CA ASP A 22 1.63 -4.24 -1.25
C ASP A 22 1.49 -3.97 -2.76
N MET A 23 0.27 -3.77 -3.25
CA MET A 23 0.04 -3.42 -4.66
C MET A 23 0.68 -2.07 -5.02
N ILE A 24 0.58 -1.07 -4.14
CA ILE A 24 1.20 0.25 -4.36
C ILE A 24 2.73 0.10 -4.41
N ALA A 25 3.31 -0.67 -3.49
CA ALA A 25 4.74 -0.92 -3.45
C ALA A 25 5.23 -1.64 -4.71
N VAL A 26 4.51 -2.67 -5.16
CA VAL A 26 4.82 -3.40 -6.39
C VAL A 26 4.69 -2.49 -7.61
N ALA A 27 3.62 -1.70 -7.71
CA ALA A 27 3.44 -0.75 -8.81
C ALA A 27 4.59 0.26 -8.85
N LYS A 28 4.96 0.86 -7.71
CA LYS A 28 6.10 1.78 -7.62
C LYS A 28 7.38 1.14 -8.11
N HIS A 29 7.68 -0.09 -7.65
CA HIS A 29 8.87 -0.82 -8.06
C HIS A 29 8.92 -1.09 -9.57
N ILE A 30 7.80 -1.48 -10.18
CA ILE A 30 7.70 -1.70 -11.62
C ILE A 30 8.00 -0.41 -12.39
N ILE A 31 7.44 0.73 -11.96
CA ILE A 31 7.68 2.02 -12.62
C ILE A 31 9.11 2.52 -12.39
N GLU A 32 9.72 2.27 -11.23
CA GLU A 32 11.16 2.53 -11.02
C GLU A 32 12.02 1.78 -12.03
N LYS A 33 11.75 0.47 -12.23
CA LYS A 33 12.46 -0.34 -13.23
C LYS A 33 12.17 0.09 -14.67
N LEU A 34 10.98 0.60 -14.94
CA LEU A 34 10.66 1.19 -16.24
C LEU A 34 11.46 2.47 -16.45
N ASN A 35 11.50 3.36 -15.45
CA ASN A 35 12.20 4.65 -15.53
C ASN A 35 13.72 4.48 -15.65
N GLU A 36 14.30 3.48 -14.99
CA GLU A 36 15.72 3.09 -15.14
C GLU A 36 16.07 2.78 -16.61
N LYS A 37 15.15 2.17 -17.36
CA LYS A 37 15.36 1.78 -18.77
C LYS A 37 14.93 2.86 -19.76
N PHE A 38 13.84 3.55 -19.45
CA PHE A 38 13.19 4.54 -20.31
C PHE A 38 12.81 5.77 -19.47
N PRO A 39 13.76 6.68 -19.22
CA PRO A 39 13.52 7.85 -18.38
C PRO A 39 12.43 8.76 -18.92
N SER A 40 11.53 9.21 -18.04
CA SER A 40 10.48 10.18 -18.36
C SER A 40 10.03 10.95 -17.13
N SER A 41 9.75 12.24 -17.26
CA SER A 41 9.18 13.05 -16.18
C SER A 41 7.85 12.48 -15.67
N TYR A 42 7.04 11.87 -16.54
CA TYR A 42 5.79 11.23 -16.13
C TYR A 42 6.00 10.01 -15.23
N ASN A 43 7.07 9.25 -15.47
CA ASN A 43 7.44 8.12 -14.60
C ASN A 43 7.92 8.64 -13.25
N GLU A 44 8.74 9.70 -13.22
CA GLU A 44 9.19 10.35 -11.98
C GLU A 44 8.02 10.86 -11.14
N ASP A 45 7.08 11.58 -11.76
CA ASP A 45 5.86 12.07 -11.11
C ASP A 45 5.02 10.91 -10.57
N THR A 46 4.91 9.81 -11.32
CA THR A 46 4.20 8.61 -10.88
C THR A 46 4.89 7.94 -9.69
N ILE A 47 6.22 7.77 -9.72
CA ILE A 47 7.00 7.19 -8.62
C ILE A 47 6.83 8.03 -7.35
N LYS A 48 6.87 9.37 -7.49
CA LYS A 48 6.65 10.28 -6.37
C LYS A 48 5.25 10.12 -5.79
N ALA A 49 4.21 10.14 -6.63
CA ALA A 49 2.83 10.01 -6.17
C ALA A 49 2.57 8.66 -5.48
N LEU A 50 3.16 7.57 -5.97
CA LEU A 50 3.09 6.26 -5.34
C LEU A 50 3.87 6.21 -4.02
N GLY A 51 5.01 6.92 -3.93
CA GLY A 51 5.75 7.11 -2.69
C GLY A 51 4.91 7.85 -1.63
N ASP A 52 4.34 9.00 -1.99
CA ASP A 52 3.44 9.77 -1.13
C ASP A 52 2.25 8.90 -0.65
N ALA A 53 1.70 8.05 -1.53
CA ALA A 53 0.62 7.13 -1.18
C ALA A 53 1.04 6.07 -0.14
N LEU A 54 2.26 5.53 -0.22
CA LEU A 54 2.80 4.62 0.79
C LEU A 54 2.97 5.32 2.14
N ASP A 55 3.56 6.52 2.13
CA ASP A 55 3.76 7.33 3.35
C ASP A 55 2.42 7.64 4.03
N PHE A 56 1.39 7.99 3.26
CA PHE A 56 0.05 8.22 3.81
C PHE A 56 -0.58 6.96 4.42
N GLN A 57 -0.33 5.78 3.85
CA GLN A 57 -0.81 4.52 4.45
C GLN A 57 -0.08 4.20 5.76
N GLU A 58 1.23 4.42 5.81
CA GLU A 58 2.01 4.27 7.05
C GLU A 58 1.54 5.24 8.13
N MET A 59 1.41 6.53 7.80
CA MET A 59 0.93 7.54 8.73
C MET A 59 -0.50 7.26 9.23
N ARG A 60 -1.38 6.76 8.36
CA ARG A 60 -2.72 6.29 8.76
C ARG A 60 -2.63 5.15 9.77
N THR A 61 -1.73 4.19 9.56
CA THR A 61 -1.49 3.08 10.50
C THR A 61 -0.91 3.58 11.82
N LEU A 62 0.07 4.48 11.79
CA LEU A 62 0.64 5.08 13.00
C LEU A 62 -0.42 5.86 13.79
N ASP A 63 -1.25 6.66 13.13
CA ASP A 63 -2.34 7.38 13.76
C ASP A 63 -3.36 6.44 14.40
N ARG A 64 -3.73 5.36 13.71
CA ARG A 64 -4.64 4.35 14.25
C ARG A 64 -4.06 3.59 15.43
N LYS A 65 -2.75 3.26 15.41
CA LYS A 65 -2.04 2.69 16.57
C LYS A 65 -2.03 3.65 17.74
N ARG A 66 -1.72 4.92 17.51
CA ARG A 66 -1.72 5.99 18.53
C ARG A 66 -3.08 6.19 19.17
N ARG A 67 -4.16 6.11 18.38
CA ARG A 67 -5.55 6.20 18.87
C ARG A 67 -6.05 4.89 19.50
N GLU A 68 -5.22 3.85 19.55
CA GLU A 68 -5.60 2.51 20.01
C GLU A 68 -6.83 1.96 19.25
N VAL A 69 -6.93 2.27 17.96
CA VAL A 69 -7.97 1.74 17.05
C VAL A 69 -7.39 0.81 15.97
N GLU A 70 -6.08 0.55 16.01
CA GLU A 70 -5.44 -0.43 15.12
C GLU A 70 -5.68 -1.85 15.61
N GLY A 71 -6.72 -2.47 15.06
CA GLY A 71 -7.10 -3.84 15.40
C GLY A 71 -7.63 -3.99 16.83
N LEU A 72 -8.24 -2.94 17.35
CA LEU A 72 -9.35 -3.07 18.27
C LEU A 72 -10.60 -2.91 17.41
N SER A 73 -11.24 -4.03 17.09
CA SER A 73 -12.63 -4.00 16.65
C SER A 73 -13.40 -3.40 17.82
N LYS A 74 -13.72 -2.11 17.77
CA LYS A 74 -14.90 -1.66 18.51
C LYS A 74 -16.07 -2.26 17.73
N ALA A 75 -16.51 -3.42 18.21
CA ALA A 75 -17.84 -3.95 17.95
C ALA A 75 -18.89 -2.90 18.31
#